data_AF-A0A3B8Q1I3-F1
#
_entry.id   AF-A0A3B8Q1I3-F1
#
_cell.length_a   1.000
_cell.length_b   1.000
_cell.length_c   1.000
_cell.angle_alpha   90.00
_cell.angle_beta   90.00
_cell.angle_gamma   90.00
#
_symmetry.space_group_name_H-M   'P 1'
#
loop_
_entity.id
_entity.type
_entity.pdbx_description
1 polymer ?
#
loop_
_entity_poly.entity_id
_entity_poly.type
_entity_poly.pdbx_seq_one_letter_code
_entity_poly.pdbx_strand_id
1 'polypeptide(L)'
;MKLIHLRFTSGGLLLLASAVHGAPFLYAPGDFILAFRQTGNAQDLVVNAGSVTNFTDLPLDATVPITNLSDTQLRSVFPSLNAIYWSVAAANRPPLVEAFPIQSLWVTAPRLDPELPSVPWLRKGQFVQGNAGSQIDGLGAAAAGYSSRTPAGPDNTATGVAIPVSNEASFTSFIGSAGDFQGSFQGNVENLTPDDFEDTPGAVSRSDFFELPPGTTAAGTLNAPGRHLGYFELKSDGTLVFSNKASAVPTPQITGIQRDGDQTIVSFTTVVGPTYQLRATDQAGFTAPSSSWPIVGSLEGTGGPASLSDTSADPTQFYVVDVVP
;
A
#
# COMPACT_ATOMS: atom_id res chain seq x y z
N MET A 1 -14.23 -7.51 -88.67
CA MET A 1 -13.52 -7.12 -87.43
C MET A 1 -14.58 -7.08 -86.31
N LYS A 2 -14.71 -8.17 -85.55
CA LYS A 2 -15.80 -8.38 -84.57
C LYS A 2 -15.23 -8.09 -83.18
N LEU A 3 -15.64 -6.96 -82.60
CA LEU A 3 -15.17 -6.50 -81.30
C LEU A 3 -15.94 -7.25 -80.19
N ILE A 4 -15.27 -8.15 -79.48
CA ILE A 4 -15.81 -8.90 -78.34
C ILE A 4 -15.62 -8.04 -77.08
N HIS A 5 -16.72 -7.54 -76.52
CA HIS A 5 -16.75 -6.98 -75.17
C HIS A 5 -17.02 -8.12 -74.18
N LEU A 6 -16.03 -8.47 -73.36
CA LEU A 6 -16.24 -9.32 -72.19
C LEU A 6 -15.93 -8.54 -70.91
N ARG A 7 -16.94 -8.52 -70.02
CA ARG A 7 -17.04 -7.73 -68.80
C ARG A 7 -16.14 -8.32 -67.71
N PHE A 8 -15.33 -7.48 -67.06
CA PHE A 8 -14.66 -7.84 -65.81
C PHE A 8 -15.66 -7.78 -64.67
N THR A 9 -15.97 -8.94 -64.08
CA THR A 9 -16.74 -9.03 -62.84
C THR A 9 -15.80 -8.73 -61.69
N SER A 10 -15.97 -7.59 -61.03
CA SER A 10 -15.23 -7.21 -59.82
C SER A 10 -15.61 -8.17 -58.67
N GLY A 11 -14.77 -9.19 -58.45
CA GLY A 11 -14.84 -10.02 -57.26
C GLY A 11 -14.41 -9.20 -56.04
N GLY A 12 -15.35 -8.90 -55.15
CA GLY A 12 -15.05 -8.27 -53.86
C GLY A 12 -14.18 -9.20 -53.01
N LEU A 13 -12.95 -8.79 -52.75
CA LEU A 13 -12.06 -9.43 -51.80
C LEU A 13 -12.61 -9.13 -50.38
N LEU A 14 -13.29 -10.09 -49.76
CA LEU A 14 -13.60 -10.03 -48.33
C LEU A 14 -12.28 -10.15 -47.55
N LEU A 15 -11.79 -9.02 -47.03
CA LEU A 15 -10.79 -8.98 -45.98
C LEU A 15 -11.45 -9.52 -44.69
N LEU A 16 -11.23 -10.80 -44.39
CA LEU A 16 -11.47 -11.34 -43.06
C LEU A 16 -10.45 -10.67 -42.12
N ALA A 17 -10.85 -9.56 -41.50
CA ALA A 17 -10.08 -8.96 -40.43
C ALA A 17 -10.00 -9.99 -39.30
N SER A 18 -8.84 -10.62 -39.14
CA SER A 18 -8.56 -11.43 -37.96
C SER A 18 -8.58 -10.45 -36.79
N ALA A 19 -9.55 -10.58 -35.88
CA ALA A 19 -9.51 -9.86 -34.62
C ALA A 19 -8.22 -10.31 -33.90
N VAL A 20 -7.22 -9.43 -33.90
CA VAL A 20 -6.02 -9.59 -33.07
C VAL A 20 -6.50 -9.40 -31.64
N HIS A 21 -6.82 -10.52 -30.96
CA HIS A 21 -7.12 -10.52 -29.54
C HIS A 21 -5.81 -10.24 -28.79
N GLY A 22 -5.47 -8.96 -28.64
CA GLY A 22 -4.45 -8.52 -27.70
C GLY A 22 -4.83 -8.96 -26.29
N ALA A 23 -3.85 -9.39 -25.50
CA ALA A 23 -4.07 -10.01 -24.20
C ALA A 23 -5.04 -9.18 -23.33
N PRO A 24 -6.12 -9.79 -22.80
CA PRO A 24 -7.04 -9.16 -21.87
C PRO A 24 -6.53 -9.47 -20.46
N PHE A 25 -5.73 -8.67 -19.76
CA PHE A 25 -5.21 -8.96 -18.40
C PHE A 25 -4.33 -10.24 -18.25
N LEU A 26 -3.07 -10.03 -17.91
CA LEU A 26 -2.12 -11.10 -17.57
C LEU A 26 -1.80 -11.08 -16.08
N TYR A 27 -1.47 -12.24 -15.52
CA TYR A 27 -1.03 -12.38 -14.13
C TYR A 27 0.08 -13.43 -14.04
N ALA A 28 1.14 -13.10 -13.31
CA ALA A 28 2.12 -14.05 -12.80
C ALA A 28 2.21 -13.93 -11.27
N PRO A 29 2.51 -15.03 -10.54
CA PRO A 29 2.77 -14.94 -9.12
C PRO A 29 3.89 -13.94 -8.81
N GLY A 30 3.72 -13.17 -7.74
CA GLY A 30 4.58 -12.03 -7.43
C GLY A 30 4.22 -10.73 -8.16
N ASP A 31 3.23 -10.72 -9.06
CA ASP A 31 2.62 -9.49 -9.54
C ASP A 31 1.70 -8.88 -8.48
N PHE A 32 1.74 -7.55 -8.36
CA PHE A 32 0.80 -6.80 -7.56
C PHE A 32 -0.58 -6.76 -8.21
N ILE A 33 -1.56 -7.20 -7.44
CA ILE A 33 -2.96 -6.99 -7.73
C ILE A 33 -3.42 -5.76 -6.95
N LEU A 34 -3.72 -4.70 -7.68
CA LEU A 34 -4.47 -3.56 -7.21
C LEU A 34 -5.95 -3.86 -7.44
N ALA A 35 -6.77 -3.80 -6.40
CA ALA A 35 -8.18 -4.10 -6.51
C ALA A 35 -9.04 -2.99 -5.89
N PHE A 36 -10.20 -2.75 -6.50
CA PHE A 36 -11.20 -1.77 -6.06
C PHE A 36 -12.56 -2.44 -5.97
N ARG A 37 -13.33 -2.05 -4.95
CA ARG A 37 -14.77 -2.34 -4.83
C ARG A 37 -15.50 -1.19 -4.16
N GLN A 38 -16.81 -1.14 -4.34
CA GLN A 38 -17.65 -0.12 -3.72
C GLN A 38 -18.99 -0.74 -3.31
N THR A 39 -19.45 -0.42 -2.10
CA THR A 39 -20.71 -0.96 -1.58
C THR A 39 -21.87 -0.55 -2.49
N GLY A 40 -22.66 -1.53 -2.93
CA GLY A 40 -23.79 -1.31 -3.84
C GLY A 40 -23.40 -1.21 -5.32
N ASN A 41 -22.11 -1.26 -5.67
CA ASN A 41 -21.68 -1.33 -7.06
C ASN A 41 -21.87 -2.74 -7.65
N ALA A 42 -22.07 -2.81 -8.97
CA ALA A 42 -22.27 -4.07 -9.67
C ALA A 42 -20.97 -4.82 -10.01
N GLN A 43 -19.83 -4.14 -9.97
CA GLN A 43 -18.53 -4.65 -10.42
C GLN A 43 -17.41 -4.28 -9.45
N ASP A 44 -16.42 -5.16 -9.39
CA ASP A 44 -15.10 -4.89 -8.84
C ASP A 44 -14.13 -4.62 -10.00
N LEU A 45 -13.06 -3.87 -9.75
CA LEU A 45 -11.98 -3.68 -10.72
C LEU A 45 -10.70 -4.32 -10.18
N VAL A 46 -10.06 -5.16 -11.00
CA VAL A 46 -8.79 -5.81 -10.69
C VAL A 46 -7.75 -5.32 -11.71
N VAL A 47 -6.62 -4.81 -11.23
CA VAL A 47 -5.52 -4.26 -12.02
C VAL A 47 -4.22 -4.97 -11.68
N ASN A 48 -3.49 -5.44 -12.69
CA ASN A 48 -2.12 -5.91 -12.51
C ASN A 48 -1.20 -4.68 -12.52
N ALA A 49 -0.64 -4.32 -11.37
CA ALA A 49 0.27 -3.18 -11.20
C ALA A 49 1.75 -3.52 -11.47
N GLY A 50 2.04 -4.74 -11.93
CA GLY A 50 3.37 -5.24 -12.29
C GLY A 50 4.05 -6.02 -11.16
N SER A 51 5.28 -6.46 -11.43
CA SER A 51 6.03 -7.33 -10.50
C SER A 51 6.49 -6.59 -9.24
N VAL A 52 6.46 -7.31 -8.12
CA VAL A 52 6.95 -6.85 -6.81
C VAL A 52 8.38 -6.33 -6.82
N THR A 53 9.25 -6.86 -7.69
CA THR A 53 10.66 -6.45 -7.78
C THR A 53 10.83 -4.99 -8.17
N ASN A 54 9.82 -4.37 -8.78
CA ASN A 54 9.85 -2.96 -9.15
C ASN A 54 9.69 -2.02 -7.95
N PHE A 55 9.36 -2.56 -6.77
CA PHE A 55 8.97 -1.77 -5.60
C PHE A 55 9.74 -2.11 -4.32
N THR A 56 10.40 -3.28 -4.26
CA THR A 56 11.10 -3.74 -3.05
C THR A 56 12.47 -3.09 -2.82
N ASP A 57 13.12 -2.62 -3.89
CA ASP A 57 14.48 -2.09 -3.86
C ASP A 57 14.57 -0.66 -4.43
N LEU A 58 13.46 0.08 -4.36
CA LEU A 58 13.44 1.48 -4.76
C LEU A 58 14.35 2.31 -3.82
N PRO A 59 15.09 3.30 -4.33
CA PRO A 59 15.78 4.26 -3.48
C PRO A 59 14.80 4.97 -2.53
N LEU A 60 15.30 5.39 -1.37
CA LEU A 60 14.54 6.27 -0.49
C LEU A 60 14.16 7.55 -1.25
N ASP A 61 12.95 8.05 -0.98
CA ASP A 61 12.29 9.18 -1.63
C ASP A 61 11.91 8.98 -3.11
N ALA A 62 12.01 7.75 -3.64
CA ALA A 62 11.51 7.44 -4.96
C ALA A 62 9.98 7.45 -5.01
N THR A 63 9.41 8.02 -6.08
CA THR A 63 7.99 7.95 -6.41
C THR A 63 7.81 7.28 -7.78
N VAL A 64 6.90 6.30 -7.85
CA VAL A 64 6.58 5.55 -9.06
C VAL A 64 5.09 5.66 -9.35
N PRO A 65 4.68 6.20 -10.53
CA PRO A 65 3.27 6.20 -10.92
C PRO A 65 2.81 4.80 -11.30
N ILE A 66 1.59 4.42 -10.90
CA ILE A 66 0.96 3.15 -11.28
C ILE A 66 0.25 3.33 -12.62
N THR A 67 1.03 3.31 -13.70
CA THR A 67 0.53 3.57 -15.07
C THR A 67 -0.44 2.52 -15.61
N ASN A 68 -0.52 1.37 -14.94
CA ASN A 68 -1.40 0.27 -15.31
C ASN A 68 -2.87 0.53 -14.90
N LEU A 69 -3.11 1.48 -13.99
CA LEU A 69 -4.43 1.98 -13.64
C LEU A 69 -4.83 3.08 -14.64
N SER A 70 -5.86 2.81 -15.44
CA SER A 70 -6.47 3.81 -16.32
C SER A 70 -7.57 4.56 -15.58
N ASP A 71 -7.49 5.88 -15.51
CA ASP A 71 -8.58 6.73 -15.00
C ASP A 71 -9.89 6.48 -15.75
N THR A 72 -9.83 6.33 -17.08
CA THR A 72 -11.01 6.05 -17.90
C THR A 72 -11.67 4.72 -17.53
N GLN A 73 -10.88 3.68 -17.26
CA GLN A 73 -11.41 2.38 -16.82
C GLN A 73 -11.94 2.45 -15.39
N LEU A 74 -11.22 3.13 -14.49
CA LEU A 74 -11.65 3.29 -13.10
C LEU A 74 -13.02 3.99 -13.05
N ARG A 75 -13.19 5.08 -13.81
CA ARG A 75 -14.44 5.85 -13.87
C ARG A 75 -15.55 5.16 -14.67
N SER A 76 -15.25 4.21 -15.54
CA SER A 76 -16.29 3.40 -16.19
C SER A 76 -16.90 2.39 -15.22
N VAL A 77 -16.11 1.87 -14.29
CA VAL A 77 -16.55 0.92 -13.26
C VAL A 77 -17.17 1.62 -12.05
N PHE A 78 -16.61 2.77 -11.65
CA PHE A 78 -17.08 3.53 -10.49
C PHE A 78 -17.48 4.95 -10.92
N PRO A 79 -18.78 5.27 -10.91
CA PRO A 79 -19.27 6.62 -11.25
C PRO A 79 -18.76 7.72 -10.31
N SER A 80 -18.33 7.35 -9.11
CA SER A 80 -17.68 8.23 -8.14
C SER A 80 -16.60 7.47 -7.38
N LEU A 81 -15.52 8.18 -7.05
CA LEU A 81 -14.42 7.69 -6.22
C LEU A 81 -14.65 7.88 -4.71
N ASN A 82 -15.83 8.36 -4.30
CA ASN A 82 -16.23 8.45 -2.90
C ASN A 82 -16.57 7.05 -2.35
N ALA A 83 -16.19 6.76 -1.10
CA ALA A 83 -16.48 5.49 -0.43
C ALA A 83 -16.05 4.22 -1.21
N ILE A 84 -14.93 4.30 -1.96
CA ILE A 84 -14.31 3.15 -2.62
C ILE A 84 -13.35 2.48 -1.66
N TYR A 85 -13.47 1.15 -1.57
CA TYR A 85 -12.48 0.30 -0.94
C TYR A 85 -11.41 -0.09 -1.96
N TRP A 86 -10.15 0.00 -1.57
CA TRP A 86 -9.04 -0.40 -2.43
C TRP A 86 -7.88 -1.00 -1.64
N SER A 87 -7.16 -1.93 -2.25
CA SER A 87 -5.96 -2.54 -1.65
C SER A 87 -4.96 -2.95 -2.72
N VAL A 88 -3.71 -3.14 -2.30
CA VAL A 88 -2.66 -3.74 -3.14
C VAL A 88 -2.10 -4.95 -2.42
N ALA A 89 -2.04 -6.09 -3.13
CA ALA A 89 -1.47 -7.30 -2.60
C ALA A 89 -0.70 -8.14 -3.64
N ALA A 90 0.33 -8.85 -3.19
CA ALA A 90 0.97 -9.95 -3.91
C ALA A 90 1.34 -11.09 -2.96
N ALA A 91 1.53 -12.26 -3.54
CA ALA A 91 2.06 -13.42 -2.85
C ALA A 91 3.15 -14.08 -3.70
N ASN A 92 4.25 -14.46 -3.07
CA ASN A 92 5.29 -15.26 -3.72
C ASN A 92 4.93 -16.74 -3.65
N ARG A 93 4.35 -17.26 -4.72
CA ARG A 93 3.88 -18.65 -4.83
C ARG A 93 4.35 -19.25 -6.16
N PRO A 94 4.46 -20.58 -6.28
CA PRO A 94 4.96 -21.18 -7.52
C PRO A 94 4.16 -20.77 -8.77
N PRO A 95 4.83 -20.39 -9.89
CA PRO A 95 6.28 -20.19 -10.04
C PRO A 95 6.83 -19.02 -9.20
N LEU A 96 7.90 -19.28 -8.46
CA LEU A 96 8.46 -18.34 -7.49
C LEU A 96 9.22 -17.19 -8.17
N VAL A 97 9.15 -16.02 -7.54
CA VAL A 97 10.15 -14.97 -7.70
C VAL A 97 11.36 -15.33 -6.83
N GLU A 98 12.47 -15.73 -7.47
CA GLU A 98 13.63 -16.34 -6.79
C GLU A 98 14.26 -15.48 -5.68
N ALA A 99 14.13 -14.16 -5.76
CA ALA A 99 14.66 -13.22 -4.78
C ALA A 99 13.97 -13.32 -3.40
N PHE A 100 12.78 -13.95 -3.32
CA PHE A 100 11.98 -13.96 -2.11
C PHE A 100 11.67 -15.39 -1.63
N PRO A 101 11.54 -15.60 -0.30
CA PRO A 101 11.05 -16.87 0.24
C PRO A 101 9.64 -17.21 -0.26
N ILE A 102 9.32 -18.51 -0.34
CA ILE A 102 7.96 -18.97 -0.63
C ILE A 102 6.98 -18.51 0.46
N GLN A 103 5.78 -18.11 0.05
CA GLN A 103 4.74 -17.50 0.91
C GLN A 103 5.13 -16.16 1.53
N SER A 104 6.15 -15.47 1.01
CA SER A 104 6.26 -14.03 1.23
C SER A 104 5.00 -13.35 0.72
N LEU A 105 4.47 -12.42 1.51
CA LEU A 105 3.32 -11.60 1.13
C LEU A 105 3.77 -10.14 1.04
N TRP A 106 3.13 -9.40 0.16
CA TRP A 106 3.18 -7.95 0.16
C TRP A 106 1.77 -7.43 0.20
N VAL A 107 1.45 -6.62 1.20
CA VAL A 107 0.05 -6.31 1.52
C VAL A 107 -0.03 -4.88 2.03
N THR A 108 -1.06 -4.18 1.58
CA THR A 108 -1.37 -2.84 2.08
C THR A 108 -1.93 -2.87 3.50
N ALA A 109 -1.70 -1.81 4.26
CA ALA A 109 -2.33 -1.53 5.54
C ALA A 109 -2.94 -0.12 5.49
N PRO A 110 -4.25 0.01 5.71
CA PRO A 110 -4.93 1.29 5.55
C PRO A 110 -4.46 2.31 6.59
N ARG A 111 -4.22 3.55 6.16
CA ARG A 111 -4.07 4.68 7.08
C ARG A 111 -5.44 5.28 7.36
N LEU A 112 -5.81 5.37 8.65
CA LEU A 112 -7.02 6.07 9.08
C LEU A 112 -6.90 7.59 8.95
N ASP A 113 -5.67 8.08 9.07
CA ASP A 113 -5.25 9.45 8.79
C ASP A 113 -4.12 9.39 7.77
N PRO A 114 -4.25 10.00 6.57
CA PRO A 114 -3.21 9.97 5.54
C PRO A 114 -1.81 10.40 6.02
N GLU A 115 -1.72 11.23 7.06
CA GLU A 115 -0.44 11.71 7.59
C GLU A 115 0.18 10.78 8.64
N LEU A 116 -0.56 9.77 9.13
CA LEU A 116 -0.08 8.83 10.14
C LEU A 116 0.17 7.44 9.54
N PRO A 117 1.38 6.88 9.67
CA PRO A 117 1.63 5.49 9.30
C PRO A 117 0.71 4.52 10.03
N SER A 118 0.29 3.48 9.32
CA SER A 118 -0.45 2.35 9.86
C SER A 118 0.44 1.44 10.72
N VAL A 119 -0.20 0.61 11.53
CA VAL A 119 0.49 -0.42 12.31
C VAL A 119 1.00 -1.51 11.37
N PRO A 120 2.31 -1.86 11.40
CA PRO A 120 2.84 -2.91 10.56
C PRO A 120 2.17 -4.26 10.79
N TRP A 121 1.89 -4.98 9.70
CA TRP A 121 1.47 -6.37 9.77
C TRP A 121 2.55 -7.24 10.41
N LEU A 122 2.16 -8.29 11.13
CA LEU A 122 3.10 -9.21 11.75
C LEU A 122 3.44 -10.35 10.79
N ARG A 123 4.72 -10.73 10.74
CA ARG A 123 5.20 -11.92 10.02
C ARG A 123 4.64 -13.17 10.69
N LYS A 124 3.92 -13.99 9.94
CA LYS A 124 3.41 -15.29 10.41
C LYS A 124 4.22 -16.43 9.82
N GLY A 125 4.04 -17.63 10.37
CA GLY A 125 4.68 -18.82 9.82
C GLY A 125 4.23 -19.09 8.38
N GLN A 126 5.08 -19.76 7.60
CA GLN A 126 4.84 -20.03 6.17
C GLN A 126 3.46 -20.63 5.88
N PHE A 127 2.98 -21.56 6.72
CA PHE A 127 1.66 -22.17 6.54
C PHE A 127 0.51 -21.19 6.75
N VAL A 128 0.61 -20.31 7.76
CA VAL A 128 -0.42 -19.32 8.05
C VAL A 128 -0.47 -18.26 6.95
N GLN A 129 0.70 -17.73 6.54
CA GLN A 129 0.76 -16.79 5.40
C GLN A 129 0.32 -17.45 4.10
N GLY A 130 0.55 -18.75 3.94
CA GLY A 130 0.15 -19.49 2.75
C GLY A 130 -1.35 -19.54 2.50
N ASN A 131 -2.18 -19.38 3.55
CA ASN A 131 -3.63 -19.28 3.41
C ASN A 131 -4.02 -17.97 2.73
N ALA A 132 -3.58 -16.82 3.27
CA ALA A 132 -3.78 -15.51 2.64
C ALA A 132 -3.13 -15.43 1.26
N GLY A 133 -1.91 -15.95 1.13
CA GLY A 133 -1.21 -16.01 -0.15
C GLY A 133 -1.99 -16.76 -1.22
N SER A 134 -2.73 -17.82 -0.85
CA SER A 134 -3.58 -18.55 -1.80
C SER A 134 -4.80 -17.75 -2.26
N GLN A 135 -5.34 -16.88 -1.42
CA GLN A 135 -6.44 -15.97 -1.80
C GLN A 135 -5.93 -14.88 -2.76
N ILE A 136 -4.77 -14.29 -2.46
CA ILE A 136 -4.15 -13.26 -3.31
C ILE A 136 -3.79 -13.82 -4.70
N ASP A 137 -3.13 -14.96 -4.75
CA ASP A 137 -2.75 -15.64 -5.99
C ASP A 137 -3.98 -16.16 -6.75
N GLY A 138 -4.96 -16.69 -6.02
CA GLY A 138 -6.25 -17.10 -6.56
C GLY A 138 -6.99 -15.95 -7.24
N LEU A 139 -6.99 -14.75 -6.64
CA LEU A 139 -7.59 -13.55 -7.23
C LEU A 139 -6.94 -13.20 -8.57
N GLY A 140 -5.61 -13.11 -8.63
CA GLY A 140 -4.89 -12.79 -9.86
C GLY A 140 -5.14 -13.81 -10.97
N ALA A 141 -5.08 -15.11 -10.63
CA ALA A 141 -5.35 -16.19 -11.57
C ALA A 141 -6.80 -16.23 -12.04
N ALA A 142 -7.77 -15.99 -11.14
CA ALA A 142 -9.18 -15.96 -11.46
C ALA A 142 -9.53 -14.75 -12.34
N ALA A 143 -8.96 -13.57 -12.05
CA ALA A 143 -9.11 -12.38 -12.88
C ALA A 143 -8.58 -12.62 -14.29
N ALA A 144 -7.37 -13.16 -14.45
CA ALA A 144 -6.83 -13.54 -15.77
C ALA A 144 -7.70 -14.60 -16.47
N GLY A 145 -8.20 -15.58 -15.71
CA GLY A 145 -9.10 -16.62 -16.21
C GLY A 145 -10.45 -16.10 -16.69
N TYR A 146 -11.05 -15.12 -15.99
CA TYR A 146 -12.26 -14.41 -16.39
C TYR A 146 -11.99 -13.59 -17.65
N SER A 147 -10.91 -12.82 -17.60
CA SER A 147 -10.49 -11.91 -18.64
C SER A 147 -10.26 -12.59 -20.00
N SER A 148 -9.65 -13.79 -20.00
CA SER A 148 -9.43 -14.61 -21.20
C SER A 148 -10.72 -15.08 -21.91
N ARG A 149 -11.86 -15.06 -21.21
CA ARG A 149 -13.17 -15.47 -21.73
C ARG A 149 -14.07 -14.30 -22.08
N THR A 150 -13.62 -13.08 -21.78
CA THR A 150 -14.35 -11.84 -22.01
C THR A 150 -13.72 -11.12 -23.21
N PRO A 151 -14.51 -10.55 -24.13
CA PRO A 151 -13.94 -9.74 -25.21
C PRO A 151 -13.13 -8.57 -24.66
N ALA A 152 -12.05 -8.19 -25.37
CA ALA A 152 -11.31 -6.98 -25.03
C ALA A 152 -12.20 -5.73 -25.20
N GLY A 153 -12.04 -4.75 -24.32
CA GLY A 153 -12.85 -3.54 -24.30
C GLY A 153 -12.51 -2.62 -23.11
N PRO A 154 -13.32 -1.58 -22.86
CA PRO A 154 -13.10 -0.67 -21.73
C PRO A 154 -13.03 -1.39 -20.37
N ASP A 155 -13.83 -2.43 -20.21
CA ASP A 155 -13.90 -3.23 -18.98
C ASP A 155 -12.92 -4.40 -18.96
N ASN A 156 -12.15 -4.58 -20.03
CA ASN A 156 -11.23 -5.70 -20.18
C ASN A 156 -10.03 -5.31 -21.05
N THR A 157 -8.99 -4.81 -20.39
CA THR A 157 -7.78 -4.27 -21.01
C THR A 157 -6.58 -5.16 -20.69
N ALA A 158 -5.40 -4.86 -21.23
CA ALA A 158 -4.18 -5.62 -20.94
C ALA A 158 -3.74 -5.56 -19.46
N THR A 159 -4.18 -4.55 -18.72
CA THR A 159 -3.74 -4.30 -17.34
C THR A 159 -4.85 -4.32 -16.32
N GLY A 160 -6.12 -4.20 -16.73
CA GLY A 160 -7.26 -4.16 -15.81
C GLY A 160 -8.51 -4.85 -16.34
N VAL A 161 -9.27 -5.47 -15.46
CA VAL A 161 -10.51 -6.16 -15.77
C VAL A 161 -11.59 -5.84 -14.73
N ALA A 162 -12.77 -5.43 -15.21
CA ALA A 162 -13.95 -5.22 -14.40
C ALA A 162 -14.74 -6.52 -14.31
N ILE A 163 -15.00 -6.99 -13.10
CA ILE A 163 -15.60 -8.30 -12.83
C ILE A 163 -16.90 -8.09 -12.05
N PRO A 164 -18.05 -8.58 -12.52
CA PRO A 164 -19.30 -8.50 -11.76
C PRO A 164 -19.14 -9.10 -10.36
N VAL A 165 -19.66 -8.43 -9.32
CA VAL A 165 -19.57 -8.91 -7.93
C VAL A 165 -20.26 -10.26 -7.70
N SER A 166 -21.16 -10.67 -8.60
CA SER A 166 -21.80 -11.98 -8.60
C SER A 166 -20.95 -13.11 -9.20
N ASN A 167 -19.82 -12.77 -9.82
CA ASN A 167 -18.89 -13.74 -10.39
C ASN A 167 -17.89 -14.21 -9.32
N GLU A 168 -17.55 -15.50 -9.33
CA GLU A 168 -16.57 -16.09 -8.41
C GLU A 168 -15.14 -15.54 -8.56
N ALA A 169 -14.82 -14.94 -9.71
CA ALA A 169 -13.55 -14.28 -9.96
C ALA A 169 -13.47 -12.85 -9.40
N SER A 170 -14.57 -12.32 -8.84
CA SER A 170 -14.62 -10.96 -8.29
C SER A 170 -13.71 -10.80 -7.09
N PHE A 171 -13.15 -9.60 -6.91
CA PHE A 171 -12.33 -9.27 -5.75
C PHE A 171 -13.06 -9.55 -4.43
N THR A 172 -14.34 -9.18 -4.37
CA THR A 172 -15.24 -9.42 -3.25
C THR A 172 -15.29 -10.88 -2.82
N SER A 173 -15.23 -11.83 -3.77
CA SER A 173 -15.23 -13.27 -3.47
C SER A 173 -13.96 -13.75 -2.76
N PHE A 174 -12.82 -13.11 -3.00
CA PHE A 174 -11.53 -13.47 -2.39
C PHE A 174 -11.24 -12.68 -1.11
N ILE A 175 -11.67 -11.43 -1.05
CA ILE A 175 -11.35 -10.56 0.09
C ILE A 175 -12.34 -10.74 1.26
N GLY A 176 -13.60 -11.05 0.97
CA GLY A 176 -14.66 -11.15 1.98
C GLY A 176 -15.12 -9.78 2.50
N SER A 177 -16.14 -9.77 3.36
CA SER A 177 -16.73 -8.53 3.88
C SER A 177 -15.84 -7.81 4.90
N ALA A 178 -14.93 -8.54 5.56
CA ALA A 178 -14.02 -7.98 6.56
C ALA A 178 -12.73 -7.38 5.97
N GLY A 179 -12.50 -7.54 4.66
CA GLY A 179 -11.30 -7.03 4.01
C GLY A 179 -10.02 -7.82 4.33
N ASP A 180 -10.15 -9.04 4.85
CA ASP A 180 -9.06 -9.82 5.47
C ASP A 180 -8.81 -11.16 4.77
N PHE A 181 -9.09 -11.21 3.46
CA PHE A 181 -8.96 -12.40 2.63
C PHE A 181 -9.75 -13.58 3.19
N GLN A 182 -11.05 -13.39 3.43
CA GLN A 182 -11.96 -14.41 4.00
C GLN A 182 -11.49 -14.96 5.36
N GLY A 183 -10.98 -14.08 6.23
CA GLY A 183 -10.46 -14.44 7.55
C GLY A 183 -9.11 -15.16 7.54
N SER A 184 -8.44 -15.23 6.39
CA SER A 184 -7.12 -15.88 6.28
C SER A 184 -5.95 -14.94 6.58
N PHE A 185 -6.21 -13.64 6.65
CA PHE A 185 -5.23 -12.62 7.00
C PHE A 185 -5.56 -11.96 8.34
N GLN A 186 -4.58 -11.25 8.89
CA GLN A 186 -4.60 -10.77 10.28
C GLN A 186 -5.35 -9.44 10.50
N GLY A 187 -6.03 -8.92 9.48
CA GLY A 187 -6.78 -7.67 9.55
C GLY A 187 -7.26 -7.19 8.18
N ASN A 188 -7.98 -6.08 8.18
CA ASN A 188 -8.46 -5.43 6.97
C ASN A 188 -7.31 -4.77 6.20
N VAL A 189 -7.13 -5.14 4.95
CA VAL A 189 -6.05 -4.64 4.05
C VAL A 189 -6.53 -3.53 3.12
N GLU A 190 -7.83 -3.28 3.11
CA GLU A 190 -8.47 -2.28 2.26
C GLU A 190 -8.49 -0.93 2.95
N ASN A 191 -8.13 0.09 2.17
CA ASN A 191 -8.36 1.47 2.54
C ASN A 191 -9.67 1.96 1.94
N LEU A 192 -10.31 2.91 2.62
CA LEU A 192 -11.58 3.50 2.21
C LEU A 192 -11.34 4.98 1.86
N THR A 193 -11.75 5.40 0.66
CA THR A 193 -11.80 6.82 0.35
C THR A 193 -12.94 7.50 1.15
N PRO A 194 -12.76 8.75 1.62
CA PRO A 194 -13.83 9.51 2.25
C PRO A 194 -15.09 9.66 1.38
N ASP A 195 -16.23 9.96 2.02
CA ASP A 195 -17.50 10.19 1.32
C ASP A 195 -17.49 11.47 0.44
N ASP A 196 -16.55 12.39 0.70
CA ASP A 196 -16.33 13.66 -0.01
C ASP A 196 -14.98 13.70 -0.74
N PHE A 197 -14.42 12.53 -1.05
CA PHE A 197 -13.08 12.37 -1.63
C PHE A 197 -12.89 13.16 -2.93
N GLU A 198 -13.86 13.12 -3.84
CA GLU A 198 -13.81 13.86 -5.11
C GLU A 198 -14.15 15.35 -4.96
N ASP A 199 -14.92 15.70 -3.94
CA ASP A 199 -15.38 17.06 -3.68
C ASP A 199 -14.33 17.92 -2.96
N THR A 200 -13.30 17.29 -2.40
CA THR A 200 -12.23 17.95 -1.67
C THR A 200 -10.96 18.05 -2.53
N PRO A 201 -10.59 19.26 -3.01
CA PRO A 201 -9.38 19.45 -3.79
C PRO A 201 -8.13 19.03 -3.02
N GLY A 202 -7.32 18.14 -3.62
CA GLY A 202 -6.10 17.63 -2.99
C GLY A 202 -6.33 16.55 -1.95
N ALA A 203 -7.56 16.02 -1.80
CA ALA A 203 -7.80 14.85 -0.97
C ALA A 203 -6.98 13.65 -1.47
N VAL A 204 -6.44 12.91 -0.51
CA VAL A 204 -5.64 11.71 -0.75
C VAL A 204 -6.09 10.58 0.16
N SER A 205 -6.05 9.36 -0.36
CA SER A 205 -6.21 8.13 0.41
C SER A 205 -4.89 7.38 0.36
N ARG A 206 -4.29 7.09 1.53
CA ARG A 206 -2.96 6.48 1.63
C ARG A 206 -3.00 5.14 2.34
N SER A 207 -2.32 4.15 1.78
CA SER A 207 -2.20 2.82 2.36
C SER A 207 -0.73 2.41 2.38
N ASP A 208 -0.20 2.12 3.57
CA ASP A 208 1.19 1.69 3.71
C ASP A 208 1.37 0.30 3.12
N PHE A 209 2.58 0.02 2.68
CA PHE A 209 2.88 -1.21 2.01
C PHE A 209 3.98 -1.98 2.73
N PHE A 210 3.69 -3.22 3.08
CA PHE A 210 4.58 -4.05 3.89
C PHE A 210 4.94 -5.33 3.15
N GLU A 211 6.22 -5.70 3.23
CA GLU A 211 6.68 -7.05 2.93
C GLU A 211 6.67 -7.91 4.19
N LEU A 212 6.15 -9.12 4.04
CA LEU A 212 6.02 -10.12 5.09
C LEU A 212 6.71 -11.41 4.65
N PRO A 213 8.04 -11.52 4.80
CA PRO A 213 8.71 -12.80 4.64
C PRO A 213 8.23 -13.73 5.77
N PRO A 214 8.03 -15.04 5.53
CA PRO A 214 7.60 -15.96 6.58
C PRO A 214 8.47 -15.83 7.84
N GLY A 215 7.81 -15.72 8.99
CA GLY A 215 8.46 -15.70 10.29
C GLY A 215 8.81 -17.12 10.75
N THR A 216 9.94 -17.29 11.44
CA THR A 216 10.32 -18.57 12.05
C THR A 216 10.74 -18.39 13.51
N THR A 217 10.47 -19.40 14.34
CA THR A 217 10.94 -19.42 15.73
C THR A 217 12.46 -19.46 15.80
N ALA A 218 13.11 -20.22 14.90
CA ALA A 218 14.57 -20.37 14.87
C ALA A 218 15.30 -19.04 14.62
N ALA A 219 14.74 -18.16 13.78
CA ALA A 219 15.31 -16.84 13.53
C ALA A 219 14.76 -15.74 14.45
N GLY A 220 13.86 -16.08 15.40
CA GLY A 220 13.21 -15.08 16.26
C GLY A 220 12.33 -14.06 15.52
N THR A 221 11.87 -14.41 14.31
CA THR A 221 11.11 -13.49 13.42
C THR A 221 9.62 -13.79 13.39
N LEU A 222 9.17 -14.85 14.05
CA LEU A 222 7.75 -15.16 14.18
C LEU A 222 7.05 -14.06 15.00
N ASN A 223 5.99 -13.48 14.44
CA ASN A 223 5.27 -12.32 14.97
C ASN A 223 6.08 -11.03 15.07
N ALA A 224 7.25 -10.95 14.44
CA ALA A 224 7.93 -9.67 14.27
C ALA A 224 7.18 -8.80 13.23
N PRO A 225 7.24 -7.46 13.33
CA PRO A 225 6.72 -6.57 12.28
C PRO A 225 7.28 -6.89 10.89
N GLY A 226 6.44 -6.68 9.87
CA GLY A 226 6.84 -6.68 8.47
C GLY A 226 7.77 -5.52 8.13
N ARG A 227 8.45 -5.62 6.98
CA ARG A 227 9.30 -4.54 6.46
C ARG A 227 8.42 -3.53 5.73
N HIS A 228 8.40 -2.28 6.19
CA HIS A 228 7.75 -1.18 5.46
C HIS A 228 8.53 -0.89 4.18
N LEU A 229 7.83 -0.81 3.05
CA LEU A 229 8.41 -0.52 1.73
C LEU A 229 8.09 0.90 1.24
N GLY A 230 7.09 1.55 1.84
CA GLY A 230 6.52 2.80 1.34
C GLY A 230 5.01 2.82 1.48
N TYR A 231 4.35 3.65 0.69
CA TYR A 231 2.88 3.71 0.67
C TYR A 231 2.36 3.99 -0.73
N PHE A 232 1.13 3.54 -0.98
CA PHE A 232 0.34 3.94 -2.14
C PHE A 232 -0.51 5.16 -1.78
N GLU A 233 -0.62 6.12 -2.70
CA GLU A 233 -1.45 7.31 -2.57
C GLU A 233 -2.40 7.40 -3.76
N LEU A 234 -3.68 7.17 -3.51
CA LEU A 234 -4.77 7.40 -4.44
C LEU A 234 -5.24 8.85 -4.30
N LYS A 235 -5.36 9.56 -5.42
CA LYS A 235 -5.84 10.94 -5.48
C LYS A 235 -7.28 10.99 -6.00
N SER A 236 -7.96 12.10 -5.73
CA SER A 236 -9.33 12.35 -6.18
C SER A 236 -9.50 12.40 -7.70
N ASP A 237 -8.40 12.62 -8.44
CA ASP A 237 -8.38 12.53 -9.90
C ASP A 237 -8.28 11.09 -10.44
N GLY A 238 -8.21 10.07 -9.56
CA GLY A 238 -8.07 8.67 -9.95
C GLY A 238 -6.63 8.21 -10.17
N THR A 239 -5.65 9.10 -10.04
CA THR A 239 -4.24 8.73 -10.15
C THR A 239 -3.76 8.01 -8.89
N LEU A 240 -2.90 7.00 -9.08
CA LEU A 240 -2.29 6.23 -8.02
C LEU A 240 -0.76 6.27 -8.16
N VAL A 241 -0.07 6.58 -7.07
CA VAL A 241 1.40 6.55 -7.01
C VAL A 241 1.87 5.70 -5.84
N PHE A 242 3.00 5.03 -6.02
CA PHE A 242 3.76 4.43 -4.93
C PHE A 242 4.90 5.38 -4.53
N SER A 243 5.12 5.59 -3.24
CA SER A 243 6.24 6.36 -2.73
C SER A 243 7.02 5.55 -1.69
N ASN A 244 8.30 5.28 -1.97
CA ASN A 244 9.23 4.77 -0.96
C ASN A 244 9.74 5.95 -0.12
N LYS A 245 8.93 6.42 0.82
CA LYS A 245 9.36 7.38 1.82
C LYS A 245 9.52 6.67 3.14
N ALA A 246 10.53 7.07 3.91
CA ALA A 246 10.61 6.69 5.30
C ALA A 246 9.28 7.04 5.98
N SER A 247 8.71 6.09 6.73
CA SER A 247 7.58 6.39 7.58
C SER A 247 7.96 7.59 8.44
N ALA A 248 7.19 8.68 8.32
CA ALA A 248 7.41 9.86 9.14
C ALA A 248 7.38 9.39 10.60
N VAL A 249 8.49 9.60 11.31
CA VAL A 249 8.56 9.17 12.71
C VAL A 249 7.53 10.01 13.48
N PRO A 250 6.56 9.38 14.15
CA PRO A 250 5.54 10.13 14.87
C PRO A 250 6.19 11.09 15.87
N THR A 251 5.70 12.32 15.91
CA THR A 251 6.20 13.32 16.86
C THR A 251 6.02 12.80 18.29
N PRO A 252 7.10 12.65 19.08
CA PRO A 252 7.00 12.18 20.45
C PRO A 252 6.08 13.09 21.26
N GLN A 253 5.20 12.49 22.06
CA GLN A 253 4.35 13.22 22.98
C GLN A 253 4.96 13.13 24.37
N ILE A 254 5.24 14.27 25.01
CA ILE A 254 5.64 14.30 26.42
C ILE A 254 4.42 13.88 27.26
N THR A 255 4.57 12.79 28.00
CA THR A 255 3.51 12.19 28.83
C THR A 255 3.65 12.57 30.31
N GLY A 256 4.83 13.02 30.73
CA GLY A 256 5.06 13.47 32.10
C GLY A 256 6.41 14.14 32.29
N ILE A 257 6.47 15.03 33.27
CA ILE A 257 7.70 15.68 33.73
C ILE A 257 7.70 15.56 35.26
N GLN A 258 8.77 14.97 35.81
CA GLN A 258 8.97 14.85 37.26
C GLN A 258 10.31 15.48 37.63
N ARG A 259 10.36 16.23 38.73
CA ARG A 259 11.61 16.78 39.27
C ARG A 259 11.85 16.30 40.69
N ASP A 260 13.07 15.85 40.97
CA ASP A 260 13.57 15.51 42.30
C ASP A 260 14.97 16.10 42.49
N GLY A 261 15.08 17.11 43.35
CA GLY A 261 16.29 17.93 43.50
C GLY A 261 16.71 18.59 42.18
N ASP A 262 17.94 18.30 41.76
CA ASP A 262 18.53 18.81 40.51
C ASP A 262 18.29 17.87 39.32
N GLN A 263 17.54 16.78 39.50
CA GLN A 263 17.20 15.86 38.42
C GLN A 263 15.78 16.07 37.94
N THR A 264 15.61 16.34 36.64
CA THR A 264 14.32 16.34 35.96
C THR A 264 14.24 15.14 35.02
N ILE A 265 13.18 14.34 35.12
CA ILE A 265 12.90 13.19 34.25
C ILE A 265 11.74 13.57 33.33
N VAL A 266 11.97 13.48 32.02
CA VAL A 266 10.97 13.73 30.98
C VAL A 266 10.58 12.41 30.35
N SER A 267 9.32 12.03 30.48
CA SER A 267 8.73 10.82 29.90
C SER A 267 7.98 11.14 28.62
N PHE A 268 8.09 10.30 27.60
CA PHE A 268 7.50 10.52 26.28
C PHE A 268 7.19 9.22 25.54
N THR A 269 6.36 9.29 24.50
CA THR A 269 6.05 8.15 23.61
C THR A 269 7.17 7.90 22.60
N THR A 270 7.43 6.63 22.27
CA THR A 270 8.40 6.24 21.23
C THR A 270 7.82 5.23 20.25
N VAL A 271 8.39 5.16 19.05
CA VAL A 271 8.30 4.02 18.14
C VAL A 271 9.64 3.27 18.10
N VAL A 272 9.64 2.03 17.65
CA VAL A 272 10.88 1.22 17.55
C VAL A 272 11.79 1.78 16.46
N GLY A 273 13.06 2.02 16.77
CA GLY A 273 14.14 2.29 15.79
C GLY A 273 14.71 3.72 15.82
N PRO A 274 13.90 4.79 15.73
CA PRO A 274 14.40 6.16 15.74
C PRO A 274 15.13 6.51 17.04
N THR A 275 16.09 7.45 16.94
CA THR A 275 16.77 7.99 18.13
C THR A 275 16.04 9.23 18.63
N TYR A 276 15.66 9.22 19.91
CA TYR A 276 15.03 10.33 20.59
C TYR A 276 16.08 11.12 21.37
N GLN A 277 16.00 12.44 21.29
CA GLN A 277 16.92 13.37 21.95
C GLN A 277 16.14 14.32 22.85
N LEU A 278 16.54 14.42 24.11
CA LEU A 278 16.04 15.46 25.02
C LEU A 278 16.91 16.69 24.86
N ARG A 279 16.30 17.79 24.45
CA ARG A 279 16.93 19.12 24.49
C ARG A 279 16.37 19.92 25.64
N ALA A 280 17.24 20.69 26.27
CA ALA A 280 16.87 21.54 27.41
C ALA A 280 17.46 22.94 27.27
N THR A 281 16.75 23.94 27.77
CA THR A 281 17.27 25.30 27.93
C THR A 281 16.68 25.96 29.16
N ASP A 282 17.41 26.92 29.72
CA ASP A 282 16.90 27.81 30.74
C ASP A 282 16.04 28.95 30.14
N GLN A 283 15.60 29.87 31.00
CA GLN A 283 14.82 31.04 30.60
C GLN A 283 15.59 32.00 29.67
N ALA A 284 16.93 32.05 29.72
CA ALA A 284 17.70 32.90 28.84
C ALA A 284 17.72 32.36 27.40
N GLY A 285 17.82 31.04 27.23
CA GLY A 285 17.84 30.40 25.91
C GLY A 285 16.47 30.11 25.30
N PHE A 286 15.36 30.30 26.03
CA PHE A 286 13.99 30.03 25.54
C PHE A 286 13.62 30.78 24.25
N THR A 287 14.21 31.95 24.01
CA THR A 287 13.96 32.73 22.78
C THR A 287 14.74 32.23 21.56
N ALA A 288 15.75 31.37 21.75
CA ALA A 288 16.47 30.73 20.67
C ALA A 288 15.64 29.57 20.09
N PRO A 289 15.77 29.26 18.79
CA PRO A 289 15.10 28.10 18.19
C PRO A 289 15.42 26.81 18.96
N SER A 290 14.43 25.95 19.19
CA SER A 290 14.62 24.70 19.96
C SER A 290 15.67 23.78 19.36
N SER A 291 15.86 23.80 18.04
CA SER A 291 16.93 23.07 17.33
C SER A 291 18.35 23.49 17.74
N SER A 292 18.50 24.67 18.35
CA SER A 292 19.78 25.17 18.86
C SER A 292 20.02 24.87 20.34
N TRP A 293 19.02 24.36 21.06
CA TRP A 293 19.14 24.03 22.48
C TRP A 293 20.09 22.83 22.68
N PRO A 294 20.90 22.81 23.76
CA PRO A 294 21.75 21.67 24.08
C PRO A 294 20.98 20.35 24.19
N ILE A 295 21.58 19.27 23.67
CA ILE A 295 21.09 17.90 23.90
C ILE A 295 21.62 17.45 25.27
N VAL A 296 20.72 17.07 26.17
CA VAL A 296 21.03 16.61 27.54
C VAL A 296 20.87 15.10 27.71
N GLY A 297 20.21 14.43 26.77
CA GLY A 297 20.09 12.96 26.76
C GLY A 297 19.64 12.41 25.41
N SER A 298 19.90 11.13 25.17
CA SER A 298 19.42 10.43 23.98
C SER A 298 19.20 8.94 24.23
N LEU A 299 18.23 8.34 23.54
CA LEU A 299 17.98 6.90 23.55
C LEU A 299 17.40 6.42 22.21
N GLU A 300 17.55 5.14 21.91
CA GLU A 300 16.85 4.49 20.80
C GLU A 300 15.43 4.11 21.24
N GLY A 301 14.44 4.43 20.41
CA GLY A 301 13.05 4.13 20.68
C GLY A 301 12.76 2.64 20.66
N THR A 302 11.90 2.19 21.58
CA THR A 302 11.57 0.77 21.78
C THR A 302 10.10 0.47 21.51
N GLY A 303 9.32 1.46 21.08
CA GLY A 303 7.87 1.34 20.87
C GLY A 303 7.02 1.49 22.14
N GLY A 304 7.66 1.53 23.32
CA GLY A 304 7.01 1.83 24.59
C GLY A 304 7.26 3.27 25.05
N PRO A 305 6.59 3.72 26.13
CA PRO A 305 6.99 4.94 26.82
C PRO A 305 8.45 4.86 27.27
N ALA A 306 9.20 5.93 27.06
CA ALA A 306 10.60 6.06 27.46
C ALA A 306 10.80 7.34 28.26
N SER A 307 11.95 7.46 28.92
CA SER A 307 12.32 8.67 29.64
C SER A 307 13.79 9.01 29.52
N LEU A 308 14.08 10.31 29.55
CA LEU A 308 15.43 10.88 29.59
C LEU A 308 15.51 11.84 30.78
N SER A 309 16.70 11.96 31.38
CA SER A 309 16.93 12.83 32.52
C SER A 309 17.86 14.00 32.19
N ASP A 310 17.58 15.14 32.81
CA ASP A 310 18.43 16.33 32.87
C ASP A 310 18.84 16.55 34.33
N THR A 311 20.11 16.90 34.58
CA THR A 311 20.66 17.14 35.92
C THR A 311 20.95 18.63 36.17
N SER A 312 20.32 19.54 35.44
CA SER A 312 20.47 20.98 35.67
C SER A 312 19.89 21.42 37.02
N ALA A 313 20.72 22.16 37.78
CA ALA A 313 20.31 22.82 39.02
C ALA A 313 19.45 24.08 38.79
N ASP A 314 19.23 24.49 37.53
CA ASP A 314 18.42 25.67 37.24
C ASP A 314 16.97 25.47 37.68
N PRO A 315 16.36 26.48 38.34
CA PRO A 315 15.00 26.36 38.88
C PRO A 315 13.92 26.36 37.78
N THR A 316 14.25 26.83 36.57
CA THR A 316 13.35 26.87 35.42
C THR A 316 14.07 26.30 34.22
N GLN A 317 13.53 25.22 33.65
CA GLN A 317 14.02 24.55 32.45
C GLN A 317 12.87 24.31 31.49
N PHE A 318 13.16 24.41 30.20
CA PHE A 318 12.24 24.15 29.09
C PHE A 318 12.77 22.96 28.31
N TYR A 319 11.88 22.07 27.90
CA TYR A 319 12.25 20.81 27.27
C TYR A 319 11.58 20.63 25.91
N VAL A 320 12.32 20.05 24.99
CA VAL A 320 11.80 19.51 23.73
C VAL A 320 12.35 18.10 23.56
N VAL A 321 11.49 17.18 23.12
CA VAL A 321 11.92 15.85 22.69
C VAL A 321 11.93 15.87 21.17
N ASP A 322 13.13 15.80 20.59
CA ASP A 322 13.31 15.67 19.16
C ASP A 322 13.45 14.19 18.78
N VAL A 323 13.12 13.89 17.53
CA VAL A 323 13.32 12.55 16.96
C VAL A 323 14.18 12.64 15.71
N VAL A 324 15.18 11.77 15.66
CA VAL A 324 16.12 11.63 14.55
C VAL A 324 15.89 10.24 13.93
N PRO A 325 15.58 10.16 12.63
CA PRO A 325 15.42 8.89 11.92
C PRO A 325 16.65 7.99 12.02
#